data_AF-A0A6A6XER5-F1
#
_entry.id   AF-A0A6A6XER5-F1
#
_cell.length_a   1.000
_cell.length_b   1.000
_cell.length_c   1.000
_cell.angle_alpha   90.00
_cell.angle_beta   90.00
_cell.angle_gamma   90.00
#
_symmetry.space_group_name_H-M   'P 1'
#
loop_
_entity.id
_entity.type
_entity.pdbx_description
1 polymer ?
#
loop_
_entity_poly.entity_id
_entity_poly.type
_entity_poly.pdbx_seq_one_letter_code
_entity_poly.pdbx_strand_id
1 'polypeptide(L)'
;MDSFSVFFSRLNSLFTSADFVVRVGEVGPENEVFVRTIQVVRNDLNETQRLLGVKSIQKKLISTPSKLEWIKGAIYSTKSALNDIGKWVERARVDQQAIGKVKSDKKARYVFNDHEKLLDRKTELSACHQQLSNVLSFLVPLEEVPVSVGPPTYHATTFFDDVLPTRRS
;
A
#
# COMPACT_ATOMS: atom_id res chain seq x y z
N MET A 1 3.05 26.60 -4.22
CA MET A 1 2.06 25.50 -4.20
C MET A 1 2.65 24.38 -5.03
N ASP A 2 3.18 23.36 -4.36
CA ASP A 2 4.14 22.45 -4.97
C ASP A 2 3.46 21.44 -5.90
N SER A 3 3.94 21.38 -7.15
CA SER A 3 3.53 20.44 -8.20
C SER A 3 3.54 18.98 -7.72
N PHE A 4 4.37 18.67 -6.72
CA PHE A 4 4.42 17.38 -6.02
C PHE A 4 3.11 17.04 -5.27
N SER A 5 2.51 17.98 -4.55
CA SER A 5 1.27 17.76 -3.77
C SER A 5 0.07 17.40 -4.65
N VAL A 6 -0.04 18.06 -5.81
CA VAL A 6 -1.10 17.83 -6.81
C VAL A 6 -0.95 16.46 -7.48
N PHE A 7 0.29 16.00 -7.68
CA PHE A 7 0.58 14.68 -8.25
C PHE A 7 0.23 13.54 -7.27
N PHE A 8 0.50 13.69 -5.97
CA PHE A 8 0.15 12.70 -4.94
C PHE A 8 -1.38 12.62 -4.69
N SER A 9 -2.09 13.75 -4.75
CA SER A 9 -3.55 13.79 -4.61
C SER A 9 -4.28 13.01 -5.72
N ARG A 10 -3.80 13.10 -6.97
CA ARG A 10 -4.40 12.40 -8.12
C ARG A 10 -4.23 10.88 -8.06
N LEU A 11 -3.14 10.37 -7.49
CA LEU A 11 -2.89 8.93 -7.39
C LEU A 11 -3.70 8.27 -6.28
N ASN A 12 -3.99 9.00 -5.20
CA ASN A 12 -4.88 8.51 -4.13
C ASN A 12 -6.34 8.35 -4.61
N SER A 13 -6.73 9.12 -5.64
CA SER A 13 -8.07 9.12 -6.23
C SER A 13 -8.39 7.93 -7.14
N LEU A 14 -7.41 7.20 -7.66
CA LEU A 14 -7.64 6.12 -8.63
C LEU A 14 -8.08 4.78 -8.00
N PHE A 15 -8.12 4.71 -6.68
CA PHE A 15 -8.59 3.54 -5.95
C PHE A 15 -9.38 4.01 -4.74
N THR A 16 -10.67 4.27 -4.94
CA THR A 16 -11.63 4.27 -3.84
C THR A 16 -11.62 2.86 -3.26
N SER A 17 -10.96 2.71 -2.11
CA SER A 17 -10.68 1.44 -1.43
C SER A 17 -11.92 0.56 -1.21
N ALA A 18 -13.09 1.16 -1.05
CA ALA A 18 -14.35 0.45 -0.83
C ALA A 18 -14.75 -0.45 -2.00
N ASP A 19 -14.57 0.02 -3.24
CA ASP A 19 -14.98 -0.70 -4.45
C ASP A 19 -14.08 -1.93 -4.74
N PHE A 20 -12.79 -1.81 -4.41
CA PHE A 20 -11.80 -2.86 -4.61
C PHE A 20 -11.93 -3.98 -3.55
N VAL A 21 -12.11 -3.62 -2.27
CA VAL A 21 -12.20 -4.57 -1.15
C VAL A 21 -13.45 -5.43 -1.23
N VAL A 22 -14.61 -4.85 -1.59
CA VAL A 22 -15.88 -5.58 -1.68
C VAL A 22 -15.82 -6.70 -2.71
N ARG A 23 -15.16 -6.48 -3.86
CA ARG A 23 -15.20 -7.43 -4.99
C ARG A 23 -14.12 -8.49 -4.95
N VAL A 24 -12.93 -8.19 -4.43
CA VAL A 24 -11.91 -9.22 -4.25
C VAL A 24 -12.25 -10.14 -3.06
N GLY A 25 -13.02 -9.64 -2.08
CA GLY A 25 -13.62 -10.45 -1.02
C GLY A 25 -14.65 -11.48 -1.49
N GLU A 26 -15.23 -11.33 -2.68
CA GLU A 26 -16.14 -12.34 -3.26
C GLU A 26 -15.41 -13.61 -3.75
N VAL A 27 -14.07 -13.63 -3.71
CA VAL A 27 -13.25 -14.61 -4.43
C VAL A 27 -12.39 -15.46 -3.48
N GLY A 28 -12.94 -16.00 -2.40
CA GLY A 28 -12.26 -17.01 -1.57
C GLY A 28 -10.99 -16.56 -0.81
N PRO A 29 -10.45 -17.41 0.08
CA PRO A 29 -9.47 -17.01 1.10
C PRO A 29 -8.10 -16.55 0.55
N GLU A 30 -7.65 -17.07 -0.59
CA GLU A 30 -6.38 -16.65 -1.21
C GLU A 30 -6.40 -15.22 -1.76
N ASN A 31 -7.59 -14.69 -2.02
CA ASN A 31 -7.75 -13.33 -2.53
C ASN A 31 -7.87 -12.31 -1.39
N GLU A 32 -8.35 -12.71 -0.21
CA GLU A 32 -8.27 -11.88 0.99
C GLU A 32 -6.82 -11.54 1.39
N VAL A 33 -5.92 -12.53 1.32
CA VAL A 33 -4.49 -12.32 1.58
C VAL A 33 -3.91 -11.29 0.61
N PHE A 34 -4.27 -11.38 -0.67
CA PHE A 34 -3.79 -10.45 -1.68
C PHE A 34 -4.31 -9.03 -1.48
N VAL A 35 -5.60 -8.86 -1.14
CA VAL A 35 -6.18 -7.55 -0.79
C VAL A 35 -5.45 -6.94 0.38
N ARG A 36 -5.17 -7.74 1.41
CA ARG A 36 -4.42 -7.29 2.58
C ARG A 36 -3.02 -6.82 2.20
N THR A 37 -2.31 -7.57 1.37
CA THR A 37 -0.99 -7.18 0.84
C THR A 37 -1.07 -5.85 0.08
N ILE A 38 -2.09 -5.64 -0.76
CA ILE A 38 -2.31 -4.36 -1.46
C ILE A 38 -2.48 -3.22 -0.46
N GLN A 39 -3.28 -3.41 0.59
CA GLN A 39 -3.49 -2.38 1.60
C GLN A 39 -2.20 -2.05 2.37
N VAL A 40 -1.43 -3.07 2.76
CA VAL A 40 -0.13 -2.90 3.43
C VAL A 40 0.83 -2.11 2.54
N VAL A 41 0.99 -2.51 1.29
CA VAL A 41 1.89 -1.83 0.34
C VAL A 41 1.49 -0.36 0.12
N ARG A 42 0.19 -0.05 0.08
CA ARG A 42 -0.27 1.35 -0.01
C ARG A 42 0.10 2.14 1.24
N ASN A 43 -0.05 1.54 2.42
CA ASN A 43 0.32 2.19 3.68
C ASN A 43 1.84 2.45 3.72
N ASP A 44 2.66 1.46 3.34
CA ASP A 44 4.11 1.59 3.30
C ASP A 44 4.56 2.68 2.31
N LEU A 45 3.90 2.73 1.14
CA LEU A 45 4.16 3.74 0.11
C LEU A 45 3.82 5.15 0.62
N ASN A 46 2.68 5.30 1.30
CA ASN A 46 2.25 6.57 1.88
C ASN A 46 3.20 7.03 2.99
N GLU A 47 3.60 6.12 3.87
CA GLU A 47 4.53 6.42 4.95
C GLU A 47 5.92 6.79 4.42
N THR A 48 6.40 6.07 3.41
CA THR A 48 7.65 6.41 2.70
C THR A 48 7.59 7.84 2.15
N GLN A 49 6.46 8.22 1.51
CA GLN A 49 6.26 9.56 0.97
C GLN A 49 6.17 10.62 2.08
N ARG A 50 5.51 10.31 3.19
CA ARG A 50 5.45 11.19 4.37
C ARG A 50 6.85 11.47 4.92
N LEU A 51 7.66 10.43 5.12
CA LEU A 51 9.03 10.53 5.62
C LEU A 51 9.92 11.37 4.69
N LEU A 52 9.77 11.24 3.38
CA LEU A 52 10.47 12.11 2.42
C LEU A 52 10.04 13.59 2.50
N GLY A 53 8.88 13.89 3.08
CA GLY A 53 8.43 15.24 3.40
C GLY A 53 9.08 15.83 4.66
N VAL A 54 9.73 15.01 5.50
CA VAL A 54 10.33 15.46 6.76
C VAL A 54 11.66 16.18 6.50
N LYS A 55 11.81 17.40 7.02
CA LYS A 55 12.99 18.25 6.78
C LYS A 55 14.32 17.62 7.23
N SER A 56 14.34 16.97 8.39
CA SER A 56 15.55 16.30 8.91
C SER A 56 15.99 15.15 7.99
N ILE A 57 15.04 14.40 7.44
CA ILE A 57 15.29 13.36 6.44
C ILE A 57 15.80 13.96 5.13
N GLN A 58 15.14 14.99 4.60
CA GLN A 58 15.58 15.67 3.37
C GLN A 58 17.03 16.14 3.48
N LYS A 59 17.39 16.78 4.60
CA LYS A 59 18.75 17.25 4.85
C LYS A 59 19.79 16.11 4.80
N LYS A 60 19.47 14.95 5.39
CA LYS A 60 20.35 13.76 5.39
C LYS A 60 20.42 13.09 4.00
N LEU A 61 19.36 13.15 3.22
CA LEU A 61 19.33 12.60 1.86
C LEU A 61 20.11 13.45 0.86
N ILE A 62 20.24 14.77 1.07
CA ILE A 62 21.05 15.66 0.22
C ILE A 62 22.52 15.20 0.19
N SER A 63 23.06 14.75 1.33
CA SER A 63 24.42 14.20 1.40
C SER A 63 24.55 12.77 0.88
N THR A 64 23.45 12.13 0.47
CA THR A 64 23.41 10.70 0.10
C THR A 64 22.59 10.45 -1.18
N PRO A 65 22.97 11.04 -2.33
CA PRO A 65 22.15 11.04 -3.54
C PRO A 65 21.83 9.65 -4.09
N SER A 66 22.76 8.69 -3.96
CA SER A 66 22.53 7.30 -4.38
C SER A 66 21.38 6.63 -3.61
N LYS A 67 21.23 6.94 -2.31
CA LYS A 67 20.11 6.44 -1.50
C LYS A 67 18.80 7.08 -1.93
N LEU A 68 18.81 8.36 -2.30
CA LEU A 68 17.62 9.05 -2.80
C LEU A 68 17.11 8.42 -4.11
N GLU A 69 18.01 8.11 -5.06
CA GLU A 69 17.62 7.46 -6.32
C GLU A 69 17.08 6.04 -6.10
N TRP A 70 17.68 5.27 -5.19
CA TRP A 70 17.15 3.96 -4.80
C TRP A 70 15.74 4.05 -4.22
N ILE A 71 15.47 5.02 -3.35
CA ILE A 71 14.14 5.26 -2.77
C ILE A 71 13.13 5.65 -3.86
N LYS A 72 13.49 6.55 -4.77
CA LYS A 72 12.64 6.93 -5.90
C LYS A 72 12.30 5.73 -6.79
N GLY A 73 13.27 4.86 -7.05
CA GLY A 73 13.07 3.60 -7.76
C GLY A 73 12.02 2.71 -7.07
N ALA A 74 12.12 2.53 -5.75
CA ALA A 74 11.14 1.75 -4.98
C ALA A 74 9.71 2.31 -5.08
N ILE A 75 9.58 3.62 -4.95
CA ILE A 75 8.29 4.33 -5.08
C ILE A 75 7.73 4.15 -6.49
N TYR A 76 8.55 4.31 -7.52
CA TYR A 76 8.13 4.18 -8.90
C TYR A 76 7.65 2.77 -9.21
N SER A 77 8.45 1.74 -8.90
CA SER A 77 8.09 0.34 -9.14
C SER A 77 6.80 -0.03 -8.42
N THR A 78 6.64 0.39 -7.17
CA THR A 78 5.41 0.13 -6.41
C THR A 78 4.19 0.77 -7.05
N LYS A 79 4.30 2.04 -7.46
CA LYS A 79 3.20 2.74 -8.15
C LYS A 79 2.83 2.05 -9.46
N SER A 80 3.83 1.58 -10.21
CA SER A 80 3.61 0.83 -11.45
C SER A 80 2.85 -0.47 -11.19
N ALA A 81 3.31 -1.28 -10.24
CA ALA A 81 2.68 -2.55 -9.87
C ALA A 81 1.22 -2.34 -9.41
N LEU A 82 0.96 -1.37 -8.52
CA LEU A 82 -0.39 -1.04 -8.07
C LEU A 82 -1.29 -0.60 -9.23
N ASN A 83 -0.78 0.21 -10.16
CA ASN A 83 -1.53 0.66 -11.33
C ASN A 83 -1.85 -0.50 -12.28
N ASP A 84 -0.92 -1.43 -12.49
CA ASP A 84 -1.14 -2.58 -13.35
C ASP A 84 -2.09 -3.62 -12.75
N ILE A 85 -2.13 -3.74 -11.42
CA ILE A 85 -3.19 -4.44 -10.69
C ILE A 85 -4.54 -3.76 -10.96
N GLY A 86 -4.61 -2.42 -10.84
CA GLY A 86 -5.84 -1.67 -11.11
C GLY A 86 -6.40 -1.89 -12.52
N LYS A 87 -5.53 -1.84 -13.54
CA LYS A 87 -5.91 -2.16 -14.93
C LYS A 87 -6.37 -3.60 -15.10
N TRP A 88 -5.77 -4.55 -14.39
CA TRP A 88 -6.18 -5.95 -14.46
C TRP A 88 -7.59 -6.14 -13.86
N VAL A 89 -7.85 -5.56 -12.69
CA VAL A 89 -9.17 -5.58 -12.04
C VAL A 89 -10.24 -4.97 -12.96
N GLU A 90 -9.94 -3.83 -13.59
CA GLU A 90 -10.91 -3.16 -14.48
C GLU A 90 -11.19 -3.98 -15.75
N ARG A 91 -10.18 -4.64 -16.32
CA ARG A 91 -10.40 -5.56 -17.45
C ARG A 91 -11.25 -6.76 -17.05
N ALA A 92 -10.96 -7.37 -15.91
CA ALA A 92 -11.75 -8.48 -15.38
C ALA A 92 -13.23 -8.08 -15.17
N ARG A 93 -13.50 -6.82 -14.76
CA ARG A 93 -14.85 -6.26 -14.65
C ARG A 93 -15.58 -6.22 -16.00
N VAL A 94 -14.92 -5.71 -17.04
CA VAL A 94 -15.49 -5.62 -18.40
C VAL A 94 -15.74 -7.02 -18.98
N ASP A 95 -14.79 -7.93 -18.77
CA ASP A 95 -14.88 -9.29 -19.30
C ASP A 95 -15.97 -10.11 -18.58
N GLN A 96 -16.13 -9.99 -17.25
CA GLN A 96 -17.24 -10.63 -16.53
C GLN A 96 -18.62 -10.19 -17.05
N GLN A 97 -18.78 -8.91 -17.40
CA GLN A 97 -20.01 -8.41 -18.02
C GLN A 97 -20.26 -9.02 -19.41
N ALA A 98 -19.21 -9.39 -20.14
CA ALA A 98 -19.30 -9.99 -21.47
C ALA A 98 -19.45 -11.53 -21.46
N ILE A 99 -18.92 -12.23 -20.46
CA ILE A 99 -18.78 -13.71 -20.44
C ILE A 99 -20.08 -14.46 -20.12
N GLY A 100 -21.17 -13.78 -19.74
CA GLY A 100 -22.48 -14.38 -19.42
C GLY A 100 -23.11 -15.29 -20.50
N LYS A 101 -22.49 -15.48 -21.67
CA LYS A 101 -22.96 -16.29 -22.80
C LYS A 101 -21.95 -17.28 -23.42
N VAL A 102 -20.77 -17.53 -22.84
CA VAL A 102 -19.69 -18.29 -23.53
C VAL A 102 -19.63 -19.78 -23.17
N LYS A 103 -19.40 -20.65 -24.17
CA LYS A 103 -19.22 -22.12 -24.06
C LYS A 103 -18.08 -22.52 -23.10
N SER A 104 -18.26 -23.63 -22.40
CA SER A 104 -17.44 -24.17 -21.30
C SER A 104 -15.93 -24.28 -21.56
N ASP A 105 -15.50 -24.62 -22.78
CA ASP A 105 -14.07 -24.84 -23.08
C ASP A 105 -13.27 -23.51 -23.14
N LYS A 106 -13.89 -22.44 -23.64
CA LYS A 106 -13.29 -21.09 -23.61
C LYS A 106 -13.21 -20.53 -22.19
N LYS A 107 -14.11 -20.97 -21.30
CA LYS A 107 -14.14 -20.56 -19.90
C LYS A 107 -12.92 -21.10 -19.13
N ALA A 108 -12.53 -22.36 -19.36
CA ALA A 108 -11.36 -22.94 -18.70
C ALA A 108 -10.06 -22.23 -19.10
N ARG A 109 -9.81 -22.05 -20.40
CA ARG A 109 -8.61 -21.31 -20.89
C ARG A 109 -8.56 -19.88 -20.36
N TYR A 110 -9.71 -19.22 -20.25
CA TYR A 110 -9.81 -17.89 -19.66
C TYR A 110 -9.40 -17.89 -18.18
N VAL A 111 -9.91 -18.83 -17.39
CA VAL A 111 -9.60 -18.95 -15.96
C VAL A 111 -8.10 -19.22 -15.72
N PHE A 112 -7.47 -20.11 -16.49
CA PHE A 112 -6.04 -20.40 -16.34
C PHE A 112 -5.15 -19.18 -16.65
N ASN A 113 -5.43 -18.49 -17.76
CA ASN A 113 -4.70 -17.28 -18.15
C ASN A 113 -4.88 -16.14 -17.14
N ASP A 114 -6.06 -16.05 -16.52
CA ASP A 114 -6.33 -15.04 -15.49
C ASP A 114 -5.61 -15.36 -14.17
N HIS A 115 -5.52 -16.65 -13.82
CA HIS A 115 -4.80 -17.12 -12.64
C HIS A 115 -3.29 -16.90 -12.75
N GLU A 116 -2.66 -17.21 -13.88
CA GLU A 116 -1.22 -16.97 -14.09
C GLU A 116 -0.89 -15.47 -13.99
N LYS A 117 -1.69 -14.63 -14.62
CA LYS A 117 -1.56 -13.16 -14.52
C LYS A 117 -1.70 -12.66 -13.09
N LEU A 118 -2.60 -13.26 -12.30
CA LEU A 118 -2.78 -12.92 -10.90
C LEU A 118 -1.54 -13.30 -10.07
N LEU A 119 -0.94 -14.46 -10.33
CA LEU A 119 0.29 -14.91 -9.65
C LEU A 119 1.48 -14.00 -9.93
N ASP A 120 1.67 -13.56 -11.17
CA ASP A 120 2.73 -12.61 -11.53
C ASP A 120 2.60 -11.30 -10.74
N ARG A 121 1.37 -10.78 -10.64
CA ARG A 121 1.07 -9.53 -9.93
C ARG A 121 1.22 -9.69 -8.42
N LYS A 122 0.83 -10.84 -7.86
CA LYS A 122 1.09 -11.19 -6.45
C LYS A 122 2.59 -11.18 -6.16
N THR A 123 3.39 -11.78 -7.05
CA THR A 123 4.84 -11.86 -6.91
C THR A 123 5.50 -10.49 -7.00
N GLU A 124 5.15 -9.71 -8.01
CA GLU A 124 5.66 -8.33 -8.19
C GLU A 124 5.30 -7.44 -7.00
N LEU A 125 4.05 -7.51 -6.52
CA LEU A 125 3.61 -6.72 -5.38
C LEU A 125 4.34 -7.12 -4.08
N SER A 126 4.60 -8.41 -3.89
CA SER A 126 5.39 -8.91 -2.75
C SER A 126 6.83 -8.38 -2.79
N ALA A 127 7.46 -8.36 -3.98
CA ALA A 127 8.78 -7.76 -4.16
C ALA A 127 8.76 -6.24 -3.85
N CYS A 128 7.71 -5.53 -4.30
CA CYS A 128 7.52 -4.11 -3.99
C CYS A 128 7.36 -3.87 -2.47
N HIS A 129 6.57 -4.71 -1.79
CA HIS A 129 6.43 -4.65 -0.33
C HIS A 129 7.77 -4.81 0.37
N GLN A 130 8.56 -5.81 0.00
CA GLN A 130 9.89 -6.02 0.58
C GLN A 130 10.81 -4.81 0.33
N GLN A 131 10.77 -4.24 -0.88
CA GLN A 131 11.58 -3.08 -1.21
C GLN A 131 11.18 -1.84 -0.39
N LEU A 132 9.89 -1.60 -0.20
CA LEU A 132 9.40 -0.51 0.66
C LEU A 132 9.73 -0.74 2.13
N SER A 133 9.59 -1.97 2.64
CA SER A 133 10.01 -2.33 4.00
C SER A 133 11.49 -2.02 4.25
N ASN A 134 12.35 -2.29 3.26
CA ASN A 134 13.78 -1.94 3.34
C ASN A 134 14.00 -0.42 3.33
N VAL A 135 13.25 0.33 2.51
CA VAL A 135 13.29 1.79 2.46
C VAL A 135 12.83 2.40 3.79
N LEU A 136 11.72 1.92 4.34
CA LEU A 136 11.20 2.37 5.64
C LEU A 136 12.19 2.09 6.76
N SER A 137 12.79 0.90 6.79
CA SER A 137 13.83 0.55 7.76
C SER A 137 15.04 1.49 7.69
N PHE A 138 15.34 2.05 6.50
CA PHE A 138 16.38 3.06 6.32
C PHE A 138 15.91 4.48 6.73
N LEU A 139 14.67 4.87 6.40
CA LEU A 139 14.18 6.23 6.60
C LEU A 139 13.71 6.52 8.03
N VAL A 140 13.04 5.56 8.68
CA VAL A 140 12.45 5.75 10.02
C VAL A 140 13.50 6.20 11.05
N PRO A 141 14.71 5.61 11.15
CA PRO A 141 15.71 6.06 12.10
C PRO A 141 16.26 7.48 11.83
N LEU A 142 16.00 8.03 10.64
CA LEU A 142 16.47 9.37 10.27
C LEU A 142 15.51 10.48 10.72
N GLU A 143 14.26 10.12 11.06
CA GLU A 143 13.25 11.06 11.57
C GLU A 143 13.65 11.52 12.98
N GLU A 144 14.08 12.78 13.07
CA GLU A 144 14.29 13.43 14.36
C GLU A 144 12.95 13.84 14.96
N VAL A 145 12.54 13.16 16.03
CA VAL A 145 11.41 13.59 16.85
C VAL A 145 11.90 14.76 17.72
N PRO A 146 11.22 15.91 17.72
CA PRO A 146 11.57 17.00 18.62
C PRO A 146 11.50 16.49 20.06
N VAL A 147 12.64 16.48 20.76
CA VAL A 147 12.67 16.24 22.19
C VAL A 147 11.94 17.42 22.84
N SER A 148 10.75 17.16 23.39
CA SER A 148 10.05 18.15 24.22
C SER A 148 11.00 18.57 25.35
N VAL A 149 11.45 19.82 25.34
CA VAL A 149 12.45 20.37 26.29
C VAL A 149 11.80 20.68 27.66
N GLY A 150 10.80 19.90 28.08
CA GLY A 150 10.12 20.07 29.36
C GLY A 150 9.78 18.73 29.97
N PRO A 151 9.96 18.55 31.29
CA PRO A 151 9.51 17.34 31.97
C PRO A 151 8.01 17.16 31.70
N PRO A 152 7.55 15.95 31.33
CA PRO A 152 6.13 15.70 31.12
C PRO A 152 5.36 16.08 32.39
N THR A 153 4.45 17.05 32.27
CA THR A 153 3.46 17.30 33.32
C THR A 153 2.47 16.15 33.25
N TYR A 154 2.66 15.17 34.11
CA TYR A 154 1.75 14.04 34.25
C TYR A 154 0.42 14.55 34.80
N HIS A 155 -0.51 14.90 33.91
CA HIS A 155 -1.92 14.90 34.29
C HIS A 155 -2.34 13.44 34.35
N ALA A 156 -2.61 12.97 35.57
CA ALA A 156 -3.17 11.65 35.82
C ALA A 156 -4.57 11.56 35.21
N THR A 157 -4.65 11.26 33.92
CA THR A 157 -5.87 10.81 33.27
C THR A 157 -5.69 9.34 32.93
N THR A 158 -6.42 8.54 33.69
CA THR A 158 -6.75 7.12 33.50
C THR A 158 -7.19 6.83 32.07
N PHE A 159 -6.23 6.62 31.16
CA PHE A 159 -6.53 6.34 29.74
C PHE A 159 -6.62 4.84 29.42
N PHE A 160 -6.23 3.97 30.36
CA PHE A 160 -6.14 2.52 30.13
C PHE A 160 -7.30 1.69 30.71
N ASP A 161 -8.27 2.30 31.40
CA ASP A 161 -9.40 1.55 31.96
C ASP A 161 -10.41 1.07 30.90
N ASP A 162 -10.45 1.69 29.71
CA ASP A 162 -11.36 1.28 28.62
C ASP A 162 -10.84 0.10 27.78
N VAL A 163 -9.59 -0.33 27.95
CA VAL A 163 -8.96 -1.38 27.10
C VAL A 163 -9.07 -2.78 27.71
N LEU A 164 -9.46 -2.91 28.98
CA LEU A 164 -9.63 -4.20 29.63
C LEU A 164 -11.11 -4.51 29.83
N PRO A 165 -11.68 -5.51 29.14
CA PRO A 165 -13.04 -5.93 29.42
C PRO A 165 -13.08 -6.52 30.84
N THR A 166 -13.84 -5.88 31.73
CA THR A 166 -14.10 -6.38 33.08
C THR A 166 -14.82 -7.73 32.96
N ARG A 167 -14.11 -8.85 33.15
CA ARG A 167 -14.75 -10.15 33.37
C ARG A 167 -15.54 -10.06 34.67
N ARG A 168 -16.86 -9.97 34.59
CA ARG A 168 -17.75 -10.25 35.72
C ARG A 168 -18.03 -11.75 35.75
N SER A 169 -17.72 -12.36 36.89
CA SER A 169 -18.13 -13.69 37.34
C SER A 169 -19.62 -13.73 37.64
#